data_AF-A0A955N4U6-F1
#
_entry.id   AF-A0A955N4U6-F1
#
_cell.length_a   1.000
_cell.length_b   1.000
_cell.length_c   1.000
_cell.angle_alpha   90.00
_cell.angle_beta   90.00
_cell.angle_gamma   90.00
#
_symmetry.space_group_name_H-M   'P 1'
#
loop_
_entity.id
_entity.type
_entity.pdbx_description
1 polymer ?
#
loop_
_entity_poly.entity_id
_entity_poly.type
_entity_poly.pdbx_seq_one_letter_code
_entity_poly.pdbx_strand_id
1 'polypeptide(L)'
;MADTQIESLFNQQKWEELQDLLTTKPAPETAEMLSSMTKTHRVLLYHALPSPLSFEVFSYLDPDIQDSLLTELTDQEARELLAKLRPDDRTVLLEDLPRQTILRLLNLLSPPDLLEARKLLGYPEESVGRLMTPDFVSVLPSWTIERAFQHIRRKGREAETIGVIYVTDAQEKLLNALALECLVLAAPSATIESIMDHSFVALTPEEDREEAVRTMQKYDLFALPVIDANGVLLGIVTADDVFDVAVEEATEDIQKGAAVEPLKMSYREAGVWSLYRKRIPWLIGLVLVNLGASVVLSAYEEILASTIALIFFIPLLMASGGNTGT
;
A
#
# COMPACT_ATOMS: atom_id res chain seq x y z
N MET A 1 -4.21 21.37 18.99
CA MET A 1 -3.40 21.86 20.13
C MET A 1 -1.91 21.62 19.91
N ALA A 2 -1.50 20.48 19.32
CA ALA A 2 -0.10 20.21 18.97
C ALA A 2 0.46 21.18 17.91
N ASP A 3 -0.29 21.46 16.83
CA ASP A 3 0.15 22.36 15.75
C ASP A 3 0.54 23.75 16.25
N THR A 4 -0.23 24.30 17.20
CA THR A 4 0.00 25.64 17.77
C THR A 4 1.27 25.72 18.60
N GLN A 5 1.68 24.61 19.23
CA GLN A 5 2.90 24.54 20.03
C GLN A 5 4.14 24.43 19.15
N ILE A 6 4.06 23.65 18.07
CA ILE A 6 5.13 23.47 17.08
C ILE A 6 5.37 24.77 16.33
N GLU A 7 4.33 25.42 15.81
CA GLU A 7 4.45 26.72 15.14
C GLU A 7 5.03 27.79 16.09
N SER A 8 4.63 27.76 17.36
CA SER A 8 5.20 28.60 18.41
C SER A 8 6.70 28.36 18.60
N LEU A 9 7.12 27.09 18.74
CA LEU A 9 8.53 26.72 18.92
C LEU A 9 9.37 27.06 17.70
N PHE A 10 8.81 26.87 16.49
CA PHE A 10 9.45 27.23 15.23
C PHE A 10 9.64 28.75 15.10
N ASN A 11 8.58 29.53 15.38
CA ASN A 11 8.64 31.00 15.36
C ASN A 11 9.61 31.56 16.41
N GLN A 12 9.81 30.84 17.51
CA GLN A 12 10.78 31.18 18.56
C GLN A 12 12.18 30.63 18.31
N GLN A 13 12.42 29.94 17.18
CA GLN A 13 13.69 29.31 16.80
C GLN A 13 14.25 28.35 17.88
N LYS A 14 13.35 27.68 18.62
CA LYS A 14 13.70 26.73 19.68
C LYS A 14 13.92 25.33 19.09
N TRP A 15 14.99 25.19 18.31
CA TRP A 15 15.27 23.97 17.54
C TRP A 15 15.48 22.72 18.40
N GLU A 16 16.12 22.85 19.56
CA GLU A 16 16.35 21.72 20.48
C GLU A 16 15.03 21.20 21.07
N GLU A 17 14.17 22.08 21.58
CA GLU A 17 12.86 21.69 22.15
C GLU A 17 11.96 21.03 21.10
N LEU A 18 12.10 21.45 19.84
CA LEU A 18 11.33 20.91 18.73
C LEU A 18 11.87 19.54 18.28
N GLN A 19 13.19 19.36 18.25
CA GLN A 19 13.82 18.07 17.94
C GLN A 19 13.48 17.02 19.02
N ASP A 20 13.48 17.42 20.30
CA ASP A 20 13.07 16.55 21.42
C ASP A 20 11.58 16.17 21.30
N LEU A 21 10.72 17.11 20.91
CA LEU A 21 9.30 16.84 20.71
C LEU A 21 9.07 15.85 19.56
N LEU A 22 9.82 15.96 18.47
CA LEU A 22 9.71 15.07 17.32
C LEU A 22 10.29 13.68 17.58
N THR A 23 11.38 13.59 18.35
CA THR A 23 12.00 12.29 18.69
C THR A 23 11.26 11.52 19.77
N THR A 24 10.42 12.17 20.57
CA THR A 24 9.59 11.50 21.58
C THR A 24 8.27 10.96 21.03
N LYS A 25 7.86 11.36 19.82
CA LYS A 25 6.63 10.92 19.18
C LYS A 25 6.85 9.71 18.27
N PRO A 26 5.85 8.81 18.15
CA PRO A 26 5.86 7.75 17.14
C PRO A 26 5.99 8.31 15.71
N ALA A 27 6.60 7.53 14.81
CA ALA A 27 6.81 7.93 13.42
C ALA A 27 5.54 8.41 12.68
N PRO A 28 4.37 7.74 12.81
CA PRO A 28 3.13 8.21 12.17
C PRO A 28 2.69 9.61 12.63
N GLU A 29 2.74 9.87 13.94
CA GLU A 29 2.38 11.20 14.48
C GLU A 29 3.35 12.29 13.99
N THR A 30 4.64 11.94 13.90
CA THR A 30 5.66 12.84 13.37
C THR A 30 5.45 13.11 11.88
N ALA A 31 5.04 12.11 11.09
CA ALA A 31 4.70 12.26 9.68
C ALA A 31 3.47 13.15 9.48
N GLU A 32 2.40 12.96 10.27
CA GLU A 32 1.22 13.84 10.27
C GLU A 32 1.59 15.30 10.56
N MET A 33 2.44 15.51 11.58
CA MET A 33 2.94 16.83 11.94
C MET A 33 3.74 17.46 10.80
N LEU A 34 4.65 16.72 10.15
CA LEU A 34 5.41 17.24 9.01
C LEU A 34 4.51 17.58 7.82
N SER A 35 3.44 16.81 7.63
CA SER A 35 2.50 16.96 6.51
C SER A 35 1.68 18.26 6.60
N SER A 36 1.39 18.74 7.81
CA SER A 36 0.66 20.00 8.02
C SER A 36 1.53 21.27 7.86
N MET A 37 2.86 21.13 7.76
CA MET A 37 3.79 22.27 7.70
C MET A 37 4.05 22.81 6.29
N THR A 38 4.59 24.03 6.21
CA THR A 38 5.09 24.57 4.94
C THR A 38 6.29 23.75 4.43
N LYS A 39 6.50 23.70 3.11
CA LYS A 39 7.61 22.96 2.48
C LYS A 39 8.97 23.28 3.13
N THR A 40 9.26 24.57 3.34
CA THR A 40 10.53 25.01 3.93
C THR A 40 10.74 24.49 5.35
N HIS A 41 9.71 24.54 6.18
CA HIS A 41 9.80 24.07 7.56
C HIS A 41 9.94 22.54 7.60
N ARG A 42 9.17 21.85 6.77
CA ARG A 42 9.19 20.39 6.65
C ARG A 42 10.57 19.84 6.31
N VAL A 43 11.23 20.39 5.30
CA VAL A 43 12.59 19.98 4.89
C VAL A 43 13.58 20.19 6.04
N LEU A 44 13.56 21.36 6.67
CA LEU A 44 14.47 21.70 7.77
C LEU A 44 14.32 20.71 8.94
N LEU A 45 13.08 20.37 9.29
CA LEU A 45 12.80 19.47 10.41
C LEU A 45 13.06 18.01 10.10
N TYR A 46 12.78 17.59 8.87
CA TYR A 46 13.12 16.25 8.41
C TYR A 46 14.63 16.00 8.53
N HIS A 47 15.47 16.96 8.11
CA HIS A 47 16.93 16.87 8.29
C HIS A 47 17.38 16.91 9.76
N ALA A 48 16.57 17.43 10.67
CA ALA A 48 16.86 17.45 12.10
C ALA A 48 16.49 16.13 12.79
N LEU A 49 15.73 15.24 12.15
CA LEU A 49 15.40 13.94 12.72
C LEU A 49 16.65 13.05 12.78
N PRO A 50 16.80 12.24 13.85
CA PRO A 50 17.80 11.17 13.85
C PRO A 50 17.53 10.20 12.69
N SER A 51 18.59 9.74 12.03
CA SER A 51 18.48 8.90 10.82
C SER A 51 17.53 7.70 10.96
N PRO A 52 17.53 6.90 12.06
CA PRO A 52 16.60 5.78 12.18
C PRO A 52 15.12 6.23 12.13
N LEU A 53 14.80 7.32 12.82
CA LEU A 53 13.44 7.86 12.86
C LEU A 53 13.06 8.52 11.54
N SER A 54 13.99 9.17 10.84
CA SER A 54 13.68 9.80 9.55
C SER A 54 13.23 8.77 8.51
N PHE A 55 13.81 7.57 8.51
CA PHE A 55 13.44 6.52 7.56
C PHE A 55 12.03 5.99 7.83
N GLU A 56 11.71 5.70 9.10
CA GLU A 56 10.36 5.28 9.49
C GLU A 56 9.33 6.37 9.19
N VAL A 57 9.62 7.63 9.55
CA VAL A 57 8.74 8.77 9.28
C VAL A 57 8.49 8.93 7.78
N PHE A 58 9.52 8.72 6.95
CA PHE A 58 9.40 8.87 5.51
C PHE A 58 8.35 7.93 4.90
N SER A 59 8.27 6.67 5.35
CA SER A 59 7.29 5.69 4.86
C SER A 59 5.84 6.10 5.12
N TYR A 60 5.57 6.90 6.16
CA TYR A 60 4.22 7.38 6.49
C TYR A 60 3.82 8.70 5.82
N LEU A 61 4.70 9.31 5.03
CA LEU A 61 4.39 10.56 4.32
C LEU A 61 3.67 10.29 3.02
N ASP A 62 2.72 11.16 2.66
CA ASP A 62 2.04 11.08 1.36
C ASP A 62 3.04 11.13 0.18
N PRO A 63 2.78 10.46 -0.95
CA PRO A 63 3.71 10.38 -2.09
C PRO A 63 4.22 11.73 -2.61
N ASP A 64 3.36 12.75 -2.66
CA ASP A 64 3.75 14.10 -3.11
C ASP A 64 4.76 14.76 -2.16
N ILE A 65 4.68 14.43 -0.87
CA ILE A 65 5.60 14.91 0.16
C ILE A 65 6.92 14.17 0.03
N GLN A 66 6.87 12.85 -0.17
CA GLN A 66 8.04 12.01 -0.41
C GLN A 66 8.84 12.51 -1.62
N ASP A 67 8.19 12.78 -2.76
CA ASP A 67 8.85 13.36 -3.95
C ASP A 67 9.46 14.74 -3.65
N SER A 68 8.71 15.61 -2.95
CA SER A 68 9.22 16.94 -2.57
C SER A 68 10.39 16.87 -1.58
N LEU A 69 10.52 15.83 -0.77
CA LEU A 69 11.68 15.66 0.11
C LEU A 69 12.86 15.07 -0.66
N LEU A 70 12.64 14.03 -1.47
CA LEU A 70 13.67 13.37 -2.28
C LEU A 70 14.36 14.30 -3.29
N THR A 71 13.65 15.33 -3.75
CA THR A 71 14.21 16.37 -4.63
C THR A 71 15.16 17.32 -3.90
N GLU A 72 15.02 17.49 -2.59
CA GLU A 72 15.86 18.34 -1.75
C GLU A 72 17.02 17.54 -1.10
N LEU A 73 16.88 16.22 -0.98
CA LEU A 73 17.94 15.33 -0.47
C LEU A 73 19.12 15.21 -1.44
N THR A 74 20.31 15.19 -0.86
CA THR A 74 21.53 14.82 -1.60
C THR A 74 21.48 13.35 -2.03
N ASP A 75 22.23 13.00 -3.07
CA ASP A 75 22.32 11.60 -3.54
C ASP A 75 22.82 10.63 -2.46
N GLN A 76 23.63 11.11 -1.50
CA GLN A 76 24.10 10.30 -0.38
C GLN A 76 22.98 10.05 0.63
N GLU A 77 22.21 11.06 1.01
CA GLU A 77 21.07 10.92 1.92
C GLU A 77 19.98 10.05 1.28
N ALA A 78 19.67 10.26 0.00
CA ALA A 78 18.72 9.44 -0.73
C ALA A 78 19.17 7.98 -0.81
N ARG A 79 20.47 7.72 -1.02
CA ARG A 79 21.02 6.36 -0.97
C ARG A 79 20.84 5.72 0.41
N GLU A 80 21.13 6.46 1.47
CA GLU A 80 21.00 5.96 2.85
C GLU A 80 19.53 5.65 3.19
N LEU A 81 18.60 6.51 2.79
CA LEU A 81 17.17 6.30 2.91
C LEU A 81 16.74 5.03 2.15
N LEU A 82 17.05 4.91 0.87
CA LEU A 82 16.67 3.77 0.03
C LEU A 82 17.25 2.42 0.50
N ALA A 83 18.41 2.45 1.15
CA ALA A 83 19.04 1.27 1.73
C ALA A 83 18.43 0.85 3.08
N LYS A 84 17.56 1.68 3.65
CA LYS A 84 16.92 1.47 4.95
C LYS A 84 15.43 1.24 4.86
N LEU A 85 14.80 1.68 3.78
CA LEU A 85 13.45 1.27 3.43
C LEU A 85 13.40 -0.24 3.18
N ARG A 86 12.28 -0.83 3.57
CA ARG A 86 11.99 -2.22 3.27
C ARG A 86 11.77 -2.42 1.77
N PRO A 87 11.97 -3.63 1.22
CA PRO A 87 11.88 -3.86 -0.22
C PRO A 87 10.54 -3.51 -0.86
N ASP A 88 9.44 -3.85 -0.18
CA ASP A 88 8.05 -3.50 -0.46
C ASP A 88 7.81 -1.98 -0.39
N ASP A 89 8.14 -1.33 0.73
CA ASP A 89 8.02 0.13 0.91
C ASP A 89 8.77 0.90 -0.20
N ARG A 90 9.98 0.42 -0.54
CA ARG A 90 10.79 0.97 -1.61
C ARG A 90 10.16 0.75 -2.98
N THR A 91 9.47 -0.36 -3.19
CA THR A 91 8.76 -0.66 -4.45
C THR A 91 7.59 0.29 -4.62
N VAL A 92 6.76 0.46 -3.58
CA VAL A 92 5.66 1.44 -3.53
C VAL A 92 6.17 2.85 -3.80
N LEU A 93 7.22 3.28 -3.10
CA LEU A 93 7.86 4.59 -3.34
C LEU A 93 8.27 4.76 -4.81
N LEU A 94 8.87 3.74 -5.41
CA LEU A 94 9.34 3.81 -6.78
C LEU A 94 8.22 3.74 -7.82
N GLU A 95 6.99 3.40 -7.44
CA GLU A 95 5.81 3.41 -8.31
C GLU A 95 5.18 4.77 -8.47
N ASP A 96 5.03 5.47 -7.35
CA ASP A 96 4.29 6.73 -7.31
C ASP A 96 5.11 7.90 -7.84
N LEU A 97 6.43 7.72 -7.94
CA LEU A 97 7.33 8.78 -8.37
C LEU A 97 7.35 9.01 -9.89
N PRO A 98 7.64 10.25 -10.34
CA PRO A 98 7.87 10.53 -11.74
C PRO A 98 9.03 9.69 -12.30
N ARG A 99 8.91 9.23 -13.55
CA ARG A 99 9.92 8.40 -14.24
C ARG A 99 11.36 8.91 -14.13
N GLN A 100 11.56 10.24 -14.15
CA GLN A 100 12.89 10.83 -14.03
C GLN A 100 13.49 10.62 -12.63
N THR A 101 12.69 10.79 -11.58
CA THR A 101 13.05 10.53 -10.19
C THR A 101 13.38 9.05 -10.00
N ILE A 102 12.52 8.14 -10.51
CA ILE A 102 12.75 6.69 -10.46
C ILE A 102 14.13 6.32 -11.04
N LEU A 103 14.45 6.81 -12.25
CA LEU A 103 15.73 6.49 -12.89
C LEU A 103 16.94 7.01 -12.10
N ARG A 104 16.82 8.18 -11.45
CA ARG A 104 17.86 8.70 -10.54
C ARG A 104 18.02 7.76 -9.35
N LEU A 105 16.93 7.43 -8.65
CA LEU A 105 16.95 6.62 -7.43
C LEU A 105 17.46 5.20 -7.68
N LEU A 106 17.05 4.56 -8.78
CA LEU A 106 17.55 3.23 -9.17
C LEU A 106 19.07 3.20 -9.36
N ASN A 107 19.69 4.30 -9.78
CA ASN A 107 21.16 4.39 -9.92
C ASN A 107 21.88 4.58 -8.57
N LEU A 108 21.17 4.91 -7.51
CA LEU A 108 21.72 5.07 -6.16
C LEU A 108 21.75 3.76 -5.37
N LEU A 109 20.88 2.80 -5.74
CA LEU A 109 20.78 1.49 -5.11
C LEU A 109 22.05 0.66 -5.26
N SER A 110 22.31 -0.18 -4.26
CA SER A 110 23.35 -1.19 -4.36
C SER A 110 22.96 -2.26 -5.40
N PRO A 111 23.92 -3.02 -5.98
CA PRO A 111 23.60 -4.08 -6.92
C PRO A 111 22.55 -5.11 -6.44
N PRO A 112 22.57 -5.61 -5.18
CA PRO A 112 21.51 -6.51 -4.69
C PRO A 112 20.16 -5.80 -4.57
N ASP A 113 20.11 -4.60 -4.00
CA ASP A 113 18.88 -3.80 -3.88
C ASP A 113 18.25 -3.50 -5.24
N LEU A 114 19.08 -3.17 -6.23
CA LEU A 114 18.63 -2.89 -7.58
C LEU A 114 18.06 -4.12 -8.28
N LEU A 115 18.63 -5.30 -8.03
CA LEU A 115 18.12 -6.55 -8.58
C LEU A 115 16.75 -6.88 -7.98
N GLU A 116 16.61 -6.71 -6.67
CA GLU A 116 15.38 -6.92 -5.93
C GLU A 116 14.29 -5.93 -6.36
N ALA A 117 14.59 -4.62 -6.35
CA ALA A 117 13.66 -3.58 -6.80
C ALA A 117 13.22 -3.82 -8.25
N ARG A 118 14.11 -4.29 -9.15
CA ARG A 118 13.71 -4.65 -10.52
C ARG A 118 12.82 -5.88 -10.60
N LYS A 119 13.00 -6.84 -9.69
CA LYS A 119 12.18 -8.05 -9.62
C LYS A 119 10.76 -7.69 -9.19
N LEU A 120 10.62 -6.94 -8.09
CA LEU A 120 9.33 -6.43 -7.61
C LEU A 120 8.71 -5.47 -8.65
N LEU A 121 9.57 -4.58 -9.18
CA LEU A 121 9.46 -3.76 -10.39
C LEU A 121 8.73 -4.41 -11.59
N GLY A 122 8.99 -5.71 -11.76
CA GLY A 122 8.60 -6.49 -12.92
C GLY A 122 7.21 -7.11 -12.84
N TYR A 123 6.62 -7.19 -11.64
CA TYR A 123 5.24 -7.68 -11.48
C TYR A 123 4.22 -6.60 -11.87
N PRO A 124 2.98 -6.98 -12.23
CA PRO A 124 1.91 -6.00 -12.51
C PRO A 124 1.71 -5.01 -11.35
N GLU A 125 1.34 -3.75 -11.64
CA GLU A 125 1.18 -2.68 -10.63
C GLU A 125 0.25 -3.09 -9.48
N GLU A 126 -0.93 -3.63 -9.78
CA GLU A 126 -1.94 -4.00 -8.76
C GLU A 126 -1.85 -5.47 -8.31
N SER A 127 -0.64 -6.04 -8.26
CA SER A 127 -0.45 -7.48 -7.96
C SER A 127 0.18 -7.75 -6.60
N VAL A 128 -0.07 -8.96 -6.09
CA VAL A 128 0.55 -9.49 -4.86
C VAL A 128 2.08 -9.45 -4.92
N GLY A 129 2.68 -9.69 -6.09
CA GLY A 129 4.13 -9.64 -6.29
C GLY A 129 4.70 -8.24 -6.14
N ARG A 130 3.88 -7.21 -6.28
CA ARG A 130 4.24 -5.80 -6.07
C ARG A 130 4.21 -5.42 -4.60
N LEU A 131 3.28 -6.00 -3.85
CA LEU A 131 3.07 -5.81 -2.43
C LEU A 131 4.03 -6.64 -1.56
N MET A 132 4.59 -7.73 -2.08
CA MET A 132 5.37 -8.65 -1.26
C MET A 132 6.79 -8.13 -0.93
N THR A 133 7.29 -8.56 0.21
CA THR A 133 8.70 -8.44 0.60
C THR A 133 9.40 -9.79 0.65
N PRO A 134 10.66 -9.90 0.17
CA PRO A 134 11.47 -11.10 0.29
C PRO A 134 12.09 -11.27 1.69
N ASP A 135 11.90 -10.32 2.60
CA ASP A 135 12.50 -10.32 3.93
C ASP A 135 11.71 -11.18 4.92
N PHE A 136 11.77 -12.50 4.77
CA PHE A 136 11.12 -13.47 5.66
C PHE A 136 12.12 -14.44 6.30
N VAL A 137 11.68 -15.12 7.37
CA VAL A 137 12.47 -16.19 8.00
C VAL A 137 11.95 -17.56 7.57
N SER A 138 12.83 -18.38 7.00
CA SER A 138 12.56 -19.79 6.71
C SER A 138 13.51 -20.74 7.44
N VAL A 139 13.02 -21.95 7.74
CA VAL A 139 13.76 -23.02 8.41
C VAL A 139 13.54 -24.37 7.70
N LEU A 140 14.47 -25.30 7.88
CA LEU A 140 14.34 -26.66 7.34
C LEU A 140 13.60 -27.59 8.31
N PRO A 141 12.79 -28.54 7.82
CA PRO A 141 12.01 -29.47 8.65
C PRO A 141 12.90 -30.32 9.58
N SER A 142 14.11 -30.64 9.14
CA SER A 142 15.06 -31.47 9.89
C SER A 142 15.78 -30.72 11.02
N TRP A 143 15.58 -29.41 11.19
CA TRP A 143 16.22 -28.65 12.25
C TRP A 143 15.54 -28.89 13.58
N THR A 144 16.33 -28.84 14.66
CA THR A 144 15.77 -28.78 16.01
C THR A 144 15.22 -27.39 16.30
N ILE A 145 14.27 -27.30 17.24
CA ILE A 145 13.73 -26.01 17.72
C ILE A 145 14.85 -25.09 18.22
N GLU A 146 15.83 -25.63 18.96
CA GLU A 146 17.00 -24.86 19.41
C GLU A 146 17.78 -24.24 18.24
N ARG A 147 18.04 -25.02 17.18
CA ARG A 147 18.73 -24.55 15.99
C ARG A 147 17.90 -23.51 15.23
N ALA A 148 16.58 -23.71 15.14
CA ALA A 148 15.67 -22.76 14.52
C ALA A 148 15.70 -21.41 15.25
N PHE A 149 15.65 -21.39 16.59
CA PHE A 149 15.77 -20.14 17.36
C PHE A 149 17.12 -19.45 17.18
N GLN A 150 18.22 -20.18 17.09
CA GLN A 150 19.53 -19.58 16.79
C GLN A 150 19.52 -18.90 15.41
N HIS A 151 18.87 -19.51 14.42
CA HIS A 151 18.69 -18.92 13.11
C HIS A 151 17.80 -17.67 13.16
N ILE A 152 16.63 -17.76 13.81
CA ILE A 152 15.68 -16.65 13.99
C ILE A 152 16.37 -15.47 14.69
N ARG A 153 17.17 -15.69 15.73
CA ARG A 153 17.89 -14.59 16.41
C ARG A 153 18.90 -13.89 15.51
N ARG A 154 19.49 -14.60 14.56
CA ARG A 154 20.48 -14.06 13.61
C ARG A 154 19.80 -13.33 12.45
N LYS A 155 18.68 -13.84 11.96
CA LYS A 155 18.01 -13.34 10.74
C LYS A 155 16.78 -12.47 10.99
N GLY A 156 16.12 -12.64 12.12
CA GLY A 156 14.88 -11.92 12.45
C GLY A 156 15.01 -10.43 12.69
N ARG A 157 16.23 -9.85 12.67
CA ARG A 157 16.42 -8.39 12.66
C ARG A 157 16.32 -7.77 11.26
N GLU A 158 16.54 -8.59 10.24
CA GLU A 158 16.46 -8.23 8.83
C GLU A 158 15.13 -8.69 8.22
N ALA A 159 14.34 -9.47 8.96
CA ALA A 159 13.05 -9.95 8.49
C ALA A 159 11.95 -8.94 8.80
N GLU A 160 11.00 -8.84 7.90
CA GLU A 160 9.79 -8.05 8.02
C GLU A 160 9.00 -8.43 9.27
N THR A 161 8.80 -9.74 9.46
CA THR A 161 8.20 -10.27 10.69
C THR A 161 8.81 -11.60 11.08
N ILE A 162 8.86 -11.83 12.40
CA ILE A 162 9.19 -13.13 12.99
C ILE A 162 7.96 -13.84 13.53
N GLY A 163 6.77 -13.26 13.41
CA GLY A 163 5.53 -13.83 13.95
C GLY A 163 5.12 -15.13 13.27
N VAL A 164 5.47 -15.28 11.98
CA VAL A 164 5.32 -16.52 11.20
C VAL A 164 6.69 -16.98 10.73
N ILE A 165 6.99 -18.25 10.93
CA ILE A 165 8.19 -18.92 10.47
C ILE A 165 7.80 -19.91 9.37
N TYR A 166 8.36 -19.71 8.19
CA TYR A 166 8.10 -20.58 7.05
C TYR A 166 9.00 -21.80 7.09
N VAL A 167 8.45 -22.95 6.74
CA VAL A 167 9.22 -24.19 6.64
C VAL A 167 9.38 -24.53 5.16
N THR A 168 10.63 -24.64 4.71
CA THR A 168 10.95 -24.93 3.31
C THR A 168 11.79 -26.20 3.15
N ASP A 169 11.77 -26.79 1.96
CA ASP A 169 12.71 -27.85 1.60
C ASP A 169 14.06 -27.31 1.10
N ALA A 170 14.96 -28.20 0.69
CA ALA A 170 16.27 -27.83 0.16
C ALA A 170 16.21 -27.15 -1.23
N GLN A 171 15.04 -27.10 -1.85
CA GLN A 171 14.74 -26.41 -3.10
C GLN A 171 13.91 -25.14 -2.86
N GLU A 172 13.82 -24.68 -1.61
CA GLU A 172 13.07 -23.48 -1.18
C GLU A 172 11.54 -23.58 -1.37
N LYS A 173 11.01 -24.80 -1.58
CA LYS A 173 9.57 -25.00 -1.68
C LYS A 173 8.91 -24.88 -0.31
N LEU A 174 7.81 -24.16 -0.25
CA LEU A 174 7.03 -24.00 0.98
C LEU A 174 6.38 -25.34 1.38
N LEU A 175 6.65 -25.76 2.61
CA LEU A 175 6.10 -26.98 3.21
C LEU A 175 5.12 -26.68 4.33
N ASN A 176 5.31 -25.58 5.07
CA ASN A 176 4.40 -25.12 6.10
C ASN A 176 4.62 -23.65 6.50
N ALA A 177 3.64 -23.05 7.19
CA ALA A 177 3.77 -21.76 7.86
C ALA A 177 3.41 -21.94 9.34
N LEU A 178 4.37 -21.70 10.23
CA LEU A 178 4.21 -21.93 11.68
C LEU A 178 4.22 -20.60 12.42
N ALA A 179 3.25 -20.38 13.29
CA ALA A 179 3.31 -19.26 14.23
C ALA A 179 4.50 -19.43 15.19
N LEU A 180 5.19 -18.34 15.53
CA LEU A 180 6.36 -18.37 16.41
C LEU A 180 6.03 -18.99 17.78
N GLU A 181 4.81 -18.79 18.27
CA GLU A 181 4.29 -19.40 19.49
C GLU A 181 4.40 -20.92 19.50
N CYS A 182 4.20 -21.59 18.36
CA CYS A 182 4.34 -23.04 18.24
C CYS A 182 5.77 -23.48 18.53
N LEU A 183 6.76 -22.73 18.04
CA LEU A 183 8.18 -22.99 18.29
C LEU A 183 8.54 -22.71 19.76
N VAL A 184 7.97 -21.66 20.36
CA VAL A 184 8.21 -21.30 21.77
C VAL A 184 7.70 -22.37 22.73
N LEU A 185 6.57 -23.01 22.41
CA LEU A 185 5.95 -24.05 23.24
C LEU A 185 6.56 -25.43 23.02
N ALA A 186 7.27 -25.64 21.91
CA ALA A 186 7.89 -26.92 21.59
C ALA A 186 9.15 -27.20 22.42
N ALA A 187 9.45 -28.49 22.62
CA ALA A 187 10.68 -28.88 23.30
C ALA A 187 11.91 -28.48 22.45
N PRO A 188 12.99 -27.92 23.05
CA PRO A 188 14.17 -27.47 22.29
C PRO A 188 14.82 -28.55 21.41
N SER A 189 14.72 -29.81 21.83
CA SER A 189 15.26 -30.98 21.12
C SER A 189 14.31 -31.57 20.06
N ALA A 190 13.05 -31.16 20.02
CA ALA A 190 12.10 -31.57 18.99
C ALA A 190 12.53 -31.01 17.63
N THR A 191 12.11 -31.66 16.53
CA THR A 191 12.35 -31.18 15.18
C THR A 191 11.21 -30.27 14.72
N ILE A 192 11.47 -29.37 13.78
CA ILE A 192 10.42 -28.58 13.11
C ILE A 192 9.38 -29.52 12.50
N GLU A 193 9.81 -30.59 11.83
CA GLU A 193 8.92 -31.60 11.25
C GLU A 193 7.93 -32.18 12.26
N SER A 194 8.33 -32.37 13.53
CA SER A 194 7.47 -32.95 14.55
C SER A 194 6.33 -32.04 15.01
N ILE A 195 6.38 -30.75 14.69
CA ILE A 195 5.34 -29.76 15.02
C ILE A 195 4.63 -29.22 13.78
N MET A 196 4.97 -29.71 12.58
CA MET A 196 4.29 -29.34 11.35
C MET A 196 2.91 -29.99 11.26
N ASP A 197 1.96 -29.25 10.71
CA ASP A 197 0.62 -29.72 10.33
C ASP A 197 0.38 -29.65 8.81
N HIS A 198 1.37 -29.17 8.04
CA HIS A 198 1.30 -28.98 6.58
C HIS A 198 0.11 -28.11 6.13
N SER A 199 -0.35 -27.22 7.00
CA SER A 199 -1.46 -26.32 6.74
C SER A 199 -0.94 -24.93 6.42
N PHE A 200 -0.98 -24.54 5.15
CA PHE A 200 -0.71 -23.18 4.73
C PHE A 200 -1.64 -22.76 3.59
N VAL A 201 -1.87 -21.46 3.51
CA VAL A 201 -2.51 -20.80 2.37
C VAL A 201 -1.47 -19.86 1.78
N ALA A 202 -1.33 -19.86 0.46
CA ALA A 202 -0.35 -19.07 -0.26
C ALA A 202 -1.00 -18.43 -1.49
N LEU A 203 -0.42 -17.32 -1.94
CA LEU A 203 -0.80 -16.61 -3.16
C LEU A 203 0.31 -16.71 -4.20
N THR A 204 -0.02 -16.45 -5.46
CA THR A 204 0.94 -16.28 -6.54
C THR A 204 1.19 -14.79 -6.80
N PRO A 205 2.38 -14.41 -7.29
CA PRO A 205 2.73 -13.00 -7.40
C PRO A 205 1.94 -12.27 -8.49
N GLU A 206 1.31 -12.96 -9.43
CA GLU A 206 0.47 -12.37 -10.47
C GLU A 206 -1.00 -12.17 -10.05
N GLU A 207 -1.42 -12.70 -8.89
CA GLU A 207 -2.76 -12.47 -8.36
C GLU A 207 -2.97 -11.00 -8.02
N ASP A 208 -4.23 -10.57 -8.11
CA ASP A 208 -4.64 -9.21 -7.75
C ASP A 208 -4.42 -8.97 -6.24
N ARG A 209 -3.95 -7.78 -5.88
CA ARG A 209 -3.70 -7.40 -4.47
C ARG A 209 -4.97 -7.49 -3.60
N GLU A 210 -6.16 -7.34 -4.19
CA GLU A 210 -7.44 -7.54 -3.49
C GLU A 210 -7.60 -8.99 -2.97
N GLU A 211 -7.00 -9.97 -3.65
CA GLU A 211 -7.04 -11.37 -3.19
C GLU A 211 -6.21 -11.57 -1.93
N ALA A 212 -5.15 -10.78 -1.72
CA ALA A 212 -4.43 -10.74 -0.44
C ALA A 212 -5.34 -10.24 0.69
N VAL A 213 -6.10 -9.17 0.46
CA VAL A 213 -7.10 -8.66 1.42
C VAL A 213 -8.11 -9.75 1.78
N ARG A 214 -8.74 -10.36 0.77
CA ARG A 214 -9.78 -11.39 0.96
C ARG A 214 -9.24 -12.62 1.66
N THR A 215 -8.08 -13.13 1.24
CA THR A 215 -7.46 -14.32 1.81
C THR A 215 -7.04 -14.07 3.25
N MET A 216 -6.40 -12.94 3.53
CA MET A 216 -5.92 -12.60 4.86
C MET A 216 -7.09 -12.45 5.84
N GLN A 217 -8.18 -11.77 5.43
CA GLN A 217 -9.41 -11.66 6.23
C GLN A 217 -10.11 -13.00 6.43
N LYS A 218 -10.19 -13.85 5.41
CA LYS A 218 -10.90 -15.14 5.49
C LYS A 218 -10.27 -16.11 6.49
N TYR A 219 -8.94 -16.08 6.60
CA TYR A 219 -8.17 -17.01 7.42
C TYR A 219 -7.59 -16.36 8.69
N ASP A 220 -7.93 -15.11 8.99
CA ASP A 220 -7.41 -14.33 10.13
C ASP A 220 -5.88 -14.34 10.22
N LEU A 221 -5.21 -14.21 9.07
CA LEU A 221 -3.75 -14.25 8.96
C LEU A 221 -3.16 -12.84 9.13
N PHE A 222 -1.93 -12.76 9.62
CA PHE A 222 -1.19 -11.50 9.73
C PHE A 222 0.04 -11.43 8.81
N ALA A 223 0.36 -12.54 8.15
CA ALA A 223 1.32 -12.61 7.05
C ALA A 223 0.93 -13.76 6.10
N LEU A 224 1.05 -13.54 4.80
CA LEU A 224 0.74 -14.50 3.74
C LEU A 224 1.99 -14.81 2.91
N PRO A 225 2.33 -16.10 2.71
CA PRO A 225 3.40 -16.47 1.80
C PRO A 225 2.99 -16.30 0.33
N VAL A 226 3.95 -15.85 -0.47
CA VAL A 226 3.82 -15.75 -1.92
C VAL A 226 4.74 -16.78 -2.57
N ILE A 227 4.18 -17.67 -3.39
CA ILE A 227 4.89 -18.78 -4.02
C ILE A 227 4.86 -18.70 -5.54
N ASP A 228 5.91 -19.20 -6.19
CA ASP A 228 5.92 -19.36 -7.64
C ASP A 228 5.11 -20.61 -8.09
N ALA A 229 5.00 -20.81 -9.40
CA ALA A 229 4.33 -21.96 -10.00
C ALA A 229 4.95 -23.33 -9.61
N ASN A 230 6.19 -23.36 -9.10
CA ASN A 230 6.87 -24.57 -8.63
C ASN A 230 6.71 -24.80 -7.12
N GLY A 231 6.05 -23.87 -6.42
CA GLY A 231 5.88 -23.85 -4.97
C GLY A 231 7.04 -23.23 -4.19
N VAL A 232 7.98 -22.56 -4.87
CA VAL A 232 9.11 -21.86 -4.24
C VAL A 232 8.63 -20.60 -3.55
N LEU A 233 8.99 -20.41 -2.28
CA LEU A 233 8.64 -19.22 -1.51
C LEU A 233 9.44 -18.01 -2.00
N LEU A 234 8.74 -17.04 -2.59
CA LEU A 234 9.34 -15.84 -3.17
C LEU A 234 9.41 -14.68 -2.18
N GLY A 235 8.43 -14.59 -1.28
CA GLY A 235 8.23 -13.46 -0.39
C GLY A 235 6.99 -13.65 0.49
N ILE A 236 6.66 -12.60 1.23
CA ILE A 236 5.48 -12.54 2.09
C ILE A 236 4.77 -11.21 1.93
N VAL A 237 3.49 -11.18 2.26
CA VAL A 237 2.68 -9.96 2.37
C VAL A 237 2.19 -9.86 3.81
N THR A 238 2.31 -8.70 4.44
CA THR A 238 1.88 -8.48 5.83
C THR A 238 0.53 -7.76 5.92
N ALA A 239 -0.10 -7.85 7.09
CA ALA A 239 -1.41 -7.25 7.30
C ALA A 239 -1.41 -5.73 7.28
N ASP A 240 -0.33 -5.07 7.72
CA ASP A 240 -0.19 -3.62 7.65
C ASP A 240 -0.29 -3.12 6.21
N ASP A 241 0.46 -3.69 5.27
CA ASP A 241 0.38 -3.28 3.85
C ASP A 241 -0.98 -3.60 3.23
N VAL A 242 -1.59 -4.73 3.62
CA VAL A 242 -2.92 -5.14 3.15
C VAL A 242 -4.02 -4.20 3.66
N PHE A 243 -3.85 -3.56 4.82
CA PHE A 243 -4.82 -2.58 5.31
C PHE A 243 -4.85 -1.34 4.44
N ASP A 244 -3.69 -0.86 3.98
CA ASP A 244 -3.62 0.29 3.07
C ASP A 244 -4.27 -0.05 1.73
N VAL A 245 -3.96 -1.23 1.17
CA VAL A 245 -4.64 -1.74 -0.04
C VAL A 245 -6.15 -1.81 0.14
N ALA A 246 -6.65 -2.31 1.28
CA ALA A 246 -8.09 -2.38 1.52
C ALA A 246 -8.79 -1.01 1.52
N VAL A 247 -8.12 0.03 2.01
CA VAL A 247 -8.62 1.41 1.99
C VAL A 247 -8.59 1.98 0.57
N GLU A 248 -7.53 1.71 -0.18
CA GLU A 248 -7.40 2.12 -1.58
C GLU A 248 -8.46 1.48 -2.46
N GLU A 249 -8.65 0.15 -2.38
CA GLU A 249 -9.66 -0.57 -3.14
C GLU A 249 -11.07 -0.09 -2.81
N ALA A 250 -11.38 0.12 -1.52
CA ALA A 250 -12.68 0.68 -1.13
C ALA A 250 -12.89 2.10 -1.67
N THR A 251 -11.83 2.91 -1.72
CA THR A 251 -11.87 4.26 -2.27
C THR A 251 -12.06 4.23 -3.79
N GLU A 252 -11.37 3.35 -4.48
CA GLU A 252 -11.50 3.09 -5.91
C GLU A 252 -12.93 2.65 -6.26
N ASP A 253 -13.51 1.72 -5.51
CA ASP A 253 -14.88 1.27 -5.70
C ASP A 253 -15.90 2.40 -5.51
N ILE A 254 -15.73 3.24 -4.50
CA ILE A 254 -16.56 4.44 -4.31
C ILE A 254 -16.44 5.39 -5.50
N GLN A 255 -15.21 5.62 -6.00
CA GLN A 255 -14.97 6.50 -7.13
C GLN A 255 -15.61 5.96 -8.42
N LYS A 256 -15.40 4.67 -8.71
CA LYS A 256 -16.04 3.97 -9.85
C LYS A 256 -17.56 4.01 -9.74
N GLY A 257 -18.12 3.75 -8.55
CA GLY A 257 -19.55 3.83 -8.26
C GLY A 257 -20.13 5.24 -8.49
N ALA A 258 -19.32 6.28 -8.25
CA ALA A 258 -19.67 7.67 -8.54
C ALA A 258 -19.39 8.11 -10.00
N ALA A 259 -19.12 7.16 -10.90
CA ALA A 259 -18.75 7.39 -12.29
C ALA A 259 -17.51 8.30 -12.46
N VAL A 260 -16.51 8.08 -11.60
CA VAL A 260 -15.21 8.73 -11.62
C VAL A 260 -14.16 7.65 -11.86
N GLU A 261 -13.30 7.84 -12.87
CA GLU A 261 -12.14 6.98 -13.03
C GLU A 261 -11.16 7.19 -11.84
N PRO A 262 -10.52 6.13 -11.32
CA PRO A 262 -9.71 6.21 -10.11
C PRO A 262 -8.61 7.29 -10.18
N LEU A 263 -8.46 8.01 -9.05
CA LEU A 263 -7.46 9.04 -8.85
C LEU A 263 -6.24 8.43 -8.16
N LYS A 264 -5.05 8.55 -8.77
CA LYS A 264 -3.76 8.20 -8.15
C LYS A 264 -3.22 9.30 -7.20
N MET A 265 -4.06 10.24 -6.77
CA MET A 265 -3.67 11.40 -5.96
C MET A 265 -4.85 11.90 -5.13
N SER A 266 -4.58 12.71 -4.10
CA SER A 266 -5.62 13.30 -3.27
C SER A 266 -6.56 14.20 -4.07
N TYR A 267 -7.86 14.09 -3.81
CA TYR A 267 -8.88 14.92 -4.46
C TYR A 267 -8.65 16.42 -4.25
N ARG A 268 -8.07 16.82 -3.12
CA ARG A 268 -7.82 18.24 -2.79
C ARG A 268 -6.76 18.88 -3.68
N GLU A 269 -5.81 18.08 -4.17
CA GLU A 269 -4.68 18.51 -4.98
C GLU A 269 -4.96 18.36 -6.48
N ALA A 270 -5.88 17.46 -6.83
CA ALA A 270 -6.32 17.25 -8.19
C ALA A 270 -6.87 18.55 -8.81
N GLY A 271 -6.14 19.10 -9.78
CA GLY A 271 -6.58 20.27 -10.54
C GLY A 271 -7.90 20.02 -11.28
N VAL A 272 -8.71 21.07 -11.45
CA VAL A 272 -10.04 21.03 -12.11
C VAL A 272 -10.01 20.29 -13.45
N TRP A 273 -8.94 20.49 -14.23
CA TRP A 273 -8.78 19.83 -15.53
C TRP A 273 -8.50 18.33 -15.44
N SER A 274 -7.79 17.89 -14.41
CA SER A 274 -7.54 16.47 -14.14
C SER A 274 -8.86 15.76 -13.81
N LEU A 275 -9.62 16.34 -12.87
CA LEU A 275 -10.94 15.83 -12.46
C LEU A 275 -11.93 15.78 -13.64
N TYR A 276 -11.93 16.83 -14.48
CA TYR A 276 -12.76 16.86 -15.70
C TYR A 276 -12.45 15.68 -16.62
N ARG A 277 -11.17 15.42 -16.89
CA ARG A 277 -10.74 14.30 -17.76
C ARG A 277 -11.14 12.93 -17.22
N LYS A 278 -11.11 12.75 -15.89
CA LYS A 278 -11.48 11.50 -15.22
C LYS A 278 -12.99 11.23 -15.18
N ARG A 279 -13.82 12.25 -15.44
CA ARG A 279 -15.30 12.13 -15.46
C ARG A 279 -15.90 12.16 -16.86
N ILE A 280 -15.28 12.89 -17.80
CA ILE A 280 -15.86 13.11 -19.13
C ILE A 280 -16.12 11.83 -19.93
N PRO A 281 -15.23 10.82 -19.95
CA PRO A 281 -15.52 9.57 -20.66
C PRO A 281 -16.82 8.92 -20.19
N TRP A 282 -17.00 8.82 -18.87
CA TRP A 282 -18.22 8.31 -18.25
C TRP A 282 -19.43 9.19 -18.55
N LEU A 283 -19.31 10.52 -18.41
CA LEU A 283 -20.40 11.46 -18.68
C LEU A 283 -20.86 11.43 -20.14
N ILE A 284 -19.93 11.33 -21.10
CA ILE A 284 -20.28 11.18 -22.52
C ILE A 284 -21.03 9.86 -22.72
N GLY A 285 -20.54 8.75 -22.15
CA GLY A 285 -21.23 7.46 -22.20
C GLY A 285 -22.67 7.55 -21.67
N LEU A 286 -22.85 8.16 -20.50
CA LEU A 286 -24.17 8.36 -19.89
C LEU A 286 -25.08 9.28 -20.73
N VAL A 287 -24.52 10.34 -21.34
CA VAL A 287 -25.28 11.21 -22.25
C VAL A 287 -25.76 10.42 -23.47
N LEU A 288 -24.92 9.57 -24.06
CA LEU A 288 -25.32 8.73 -25.20
C LEU A 288 -26.43 7.75 -24.84
N VAL A 289 -26.36 7.13 -23.65
CA VAL A 289 -27.44 6.28 -23.13
C VAL A 289 -28.73 7.10 -22.94
N ASN A 290 -28.64 8.31 -22.37
CA ASN A 290 -29.78 9.19 -22.17
C ASN A 290 -30.41 9.70 -23.48
N LEU A 291 -29.63 9.88 -24.55
CA LEU A 291 -30.19 10.20 -25.87
C LEU A 291 -31.07 9.06 -26.41
N GLY A 292 -30.78 7.80 -26.05
CA GLY A 292 -31.66 6.67 -26.35
C GLY A 292 -33.05 6.84 -25.73
N ALA A 293 -33.15 7.39 -24.52
CA ALA A 293 -34.44 7.68 -23.89
C ALA A 293 -35.23 8.76 -24.66
N SER A 294 -34.55 9.75 -25.24
CA SER A 294 -35.20 10.73 -26.11
C SER A 294 -35.80 10.09 -27.37
N VAL A 295 -35.09 9.14 -27.99
CA VAL A 295 -35.62 8.38 -29.15
C VAL A 295 -36.88 7.61 -28.77
N VAL A 296 -36.89 6.97 -27.59
CA VAL A 296 -38.07 6.27 -27.08
C VAL A 296 -39.23 7.25 -26.88
N LEU A 297 -39.00 8.42 -26.26
CA LEU A 297 -40.04 9.43 -26.06
C LEU A 297 -40.63 9.94 -27.39
N SER A 298 -39.78 10.18 -28.40
CA SER A 298 -40.24 10.59 -29.73
C SER A 298 -41.15 9.54 -30.40
N ALA A 299 -40.93 8.25 -30.14
CA ALA A 299 -41.82 7.21 -30.65
C ALA A 299 -43.24 7.25 -30.06
N TYR A 300 -43.45 7.93 -28.92
CA TYR A 300 -44.74 8.06 -28.24
C TYR A 300 -45.30 9.50 -28.29
N GLU A 301 -44.81 10.33 -29.21
CA GLU A 301 -45.17 11.75 -29.32
C GLU A 301 -46.69 12.00 -29.45
N GLU A 302 -47.39 11.21 -30.27
CA GLU A 302 -48.84 11.36 -30.47
C GLU A 302 -49.65 11.14 -29.17
N ILE A 303 -49.23 10.17 -28.34
CA ILE A 303 -49.89 9.87 -27.06
C ILE A 303 -49.63 10.99 -26.05
N LEU A 304 -48.39 11.50 -26.00
CA LEU A 304 -48.04 12.62 -25.13
C LEU A 304 -48.78 13.91 -25.53
N ALA A 305 -48.97 14.15 -26.83
CA ALA A 305 -49.76 15.27 -27.34
C ALA A 305 -51.25 15.16 -26.97
N SER A 306 -51.80 13.93 -26.96
CA SER A 306 -53.18 13.69 -26.56
C SER A 306 -53.43 13.90 -25.06
N THR A 307 -52.42 13.62 -24.22
CA THR A 307 -52.52 13.67 -22.76
C THR A 307 -51.27 14.33 -22.15
N ILE A 308 -51.25 15.66 -22.19
CA ILE A 308 -50.14 16.47 -21.67
C ILE A 308 -49.81 16.14 -20.21
N ALA A 309 -50.81 15.73 -19.42
CA ALA A 309 -50.63 15.37 -18.01
C ALA A 309 -49.57 14.28 -17.77
N LEU A 310 -49.36 13.37 -18.73
CA LEU A 310 -48.36 12.30 -18.63
C LEU A 310 -46.93 12.84 -18.52
N ILE A 311 -46.65 13.99 -19.14
CA ILE A 311 -45.31 14.61 -19.14
C ILE A 311 -44.87 14.97 -17.72
N PHE A 312 -45.81 15.38 -16.85
CA PHE A 312 -45.48 15.73 -15.45
C PHE A 312 -45.04 14.52 -14.62
N PHE A 313 -45.44 13.31 -15.02
CA PHE A 313 -45.05 12.08 -14.31
C PHE A 313 -43.70 11.52 -14.80
N ILE A 314 -43.20 11.92 -15.98
CA ILE A 314 -41.95 11.39 -16.54
C ILE A 314 -40.76 11.66 -15.60
N PRO A 315 -40.47 12.92 -15.16
CA PRO A 315 -39.34 13.16 -14.27
C PRO A 315 -39.46 12.42 -12.94
N LEU A 316 -40.67 12.34 -12.39
CA LEU A 316 -40.94 11.66 -11.12
C LEU A 316 -40.67 10.16 -11.23
N LEU A 317 -41.22 9.49 -12.25
CA LEU A 317 -41.06 8.05 -12.45
C LEU A 317 -39.62 7.69 -12.81
N MET A 318 -38.95 8.48 -13.67
CA MET A 318 -37.54 8.27 -13.99
C MET A 318 -36.64 8.42 -12.77
N ALA A 319 -36.85 9.46 -11.94
CA ALA A 319 -36.06 9.67 -10.74
C ALA A 319 -36.30 8.58 -9.69
N SER A 320 -37.55 8.17 -9.45
CA SER A 320 -37.86 7.07 -8.54
C SER A 320 -37.27 5.73 -9.00
N GLY A 321 -37.34 5.45 -10.31
CA GLY A 321 -36.71 4.26 -10.90
C GLY A 321 -35.20 4.29 -10.73
N GLY A 322 -34.55 5.42 -11.01
CA GLY A 322 -33.12 5.61 -10.80
C GLY A 322 -32.69 5.40 -9.36
N ASN A 323 -33.36 6.06 -8.40
CA ASN A 323 -33.05 5.91 -6.97
C ASN A 323 -33.27 4.50 -6.42
N THR A 324 -34.12 3.70 -7.05
CA THR A 324 -34.35 2.31 -6.64
C THR A 324 -33.27 1.38 -7.21
N GLY A 325 -32.67 1.75 -8.34
CA GLY A 325 -31.62 0.96 -8.99
C GLY A 325 -30.21 1.22 -8.46
N THR A 326 -29.98 2.38 -7.85
CA THR A 326 -28.73 2.75 -7.15
C THR A 326 -28.73 2.23 -5.72
#